data_AF-A0A1Q5T0R6-F1
#
_entry.id   AF-A0A1Q5T0R6-F1
#
_cell.length_a   1.000
_cell.length_b   1.000
_cell.length_c   1.000
_cell.angle_alpha   90.00
_cell.angle_beta   90.00
_cell.angle_gamma   90.00
#
_symmetry.space_group_name_H-M   'P 1'
#
loop_
_entity.id
_entity.type
_entity.pdbx_description
1 polymer ?
#
loop_
_entity_poly.entity_id
_entity_poly.type
_entity_poly.pdbx_seq_one_letter_code
_entity_poly.pdbx_strand_id
1 'polypeptide(L)'
;MSYVSDMNHTLSTTSKSSVVTILRSLNWPKTIFLVGIPLAATISLHWIPLRKETFWVGLAYAYIRALTVTAGYHRLWAHRSYLASTPLKIIFAIIGAGAGQDTIKKWCRDHRAHHRYVDTDKDPYSMSKGFFHAHIGWVLFEQSDPVRGVLATGRVDISDLRSDPVVIWQRKYYLILLFLAGYLAPTLYCGLLYDDYLGGFVFAGCIATALQQQGTFCVNSVAHWYGSQPYSTDKTPKDHPLTGLLTLGEGYHNFHHEFPIDYRNGVRWHDFDPTKWVIWLCAQFGLATNLRRFPQNEIEKGRIQRRREKLDEESEKVDWGVPLEELPVMEWEEFQQQARTGCNLIVIRGAVHDVSAFVTEHPGGAAMITGAIGKDATEMFEGGVYGHSNAASNLLDTMRIAAIKKEANVE
;
A
#
# COMPACT_ATOMS: atom_id res chain seq x y z
N MET A 1 53.02 -20.57 -15.76
CA MET A 1 52.76 -20.34 -14.32
C MET A 1 52.68 -18.83 -14.09
N SER A 2 51.64 -18.14 -14.57
CA SER A 2 51.55 -16.66 -14.44
C SER A 2 50.14 -16.10 -14.71
N TYR A 3 49.08 -16.84 -14.41
CA TYR A 3 47.69 -16.39 -14.64
C TYR A 3 46.78 -16.51 -13.41
N VAL A 4 47.36 -16.66 -12.21
CA VAL A 4 46.59 -16.80 -10.95
C VAL A 4 46.95 -15.72 -9.91
N SER A 5 47.94 -14.85 -10.17
CA SER A 5 48.37 -13.83 -9.20
C SER A 5 47.53 -12.54 -9.24
N ASP A 6 46.87 -12.22 -10.36
CA ASP A 6 46.23 -10.90 -10.54
C ASP A 6 44.76 -10.84 -10.12
N MET A 7 44.08 -11.97 -9.88
CA MET A 7 42.69 -11.96 -9.40
C MET A 7 42.55 -11.69 -7.89
N ASN A 8 43.61 -11.91 -7.11
CA ASN A 8 43.57 -11.67 -5.66
C ASN A 8 43.89 -10.21 -5.28
N HIS A 9 44.44 -9.41 -6.20
CA HIS A 9 44.77 -8.00 -5.94
C HIS A 9 43.65 -7.01 -6.33
N THR A 10 42.71 -7.40 -7.18
CA THR A 10 41.56 -6.57 -7.62
C THR A 10 40.32 -6.68 -6.72
N LEU A 11 40.22 -7.73 -5.90
CA LEU A 11 39.11 -7.93 -4.96
C LEU A 11 39.33 -7.26 -3.58
N SER A 12 40.55 -6.82 -3.28
CA SER A 12 40.89 -6.21 -1.97
C SER A 12 40.80 -4.67 -1.97
N THR A 13 40.88 -4.03 -3.14
CA THR A 13 40.90 -2.56 -3.29
C THR A 13 39.51 -1.94 -3.53
N THR A 14 38.53 -2.70 -3.99
CA THR A 14 37.14 -2.26 -4.19
C THR A 14 36.33 -2.20 -2.88
N SER A 15 36.64 -3.04 -1.89
CA SER A 15 35.94 -3.09 -0.59
C SER A 15 36.22 -1.86 0.29
N LYS A 16 37.49 -1.46 0.43
CA LYS A 16 37.87 -0.29 1.26
C LYS A 16 37.37 1.04 0.69
N SER A 17 37.32 1.16 -0.64
CA SER A 17 36.75 2.32 -1.36
C SER A 17 35.24 2.46 -1.10
N SER A 18 34.52 1.34 -1.07
CA SER A 18 33.06 1.31 -0.83
C SER A 18 32.70 1.74 0.59
N VAL A 19 33.35 1.19 1.62
CA VAL A 19 33.02 1.49 3.02
C VAL A 19 33.27 2.96 3.35
N VAL A 20 34.41 3.53 2.92
CA VAL A 20 34.72 4.95 3.16
C VAL A 20 33.70 5.85 2.47
N THR A 21 33.25 5.49 1.27
CA THR A 21 32.22 6.23 0.54
C THR A 21 30.87 6.20 1.27
N ILE A 22 30.45 5.01 1.73
CA ILE A 22 29.24 4.84 2.54
C ILE A 22 29.31 5.69 3.81
N LEU A 23 30.41 5.61 4.57
CA LEU A 23 30.58 6.37 5.81
C LEU A 23 30.57 7.89 5.59
N ARG A 24 31.07 8.37 4.45
CA ARG A 24 31.02 9.79 4.08
C ARG A 24 29.63 10.27 3.68
N SER A 25 28.78 9.37 3.18
CA SER A 25 27.40 9.68 2.77
C SER A 25 26.38 9.69 3.93
N LEU A 26 26.80 9.26 5.13
CA LEU A 26 25.94 9.22 6.32
C LEU A 26 25.74 10.59 6.95
N ASN A 27 24.50 10.87 7.31
CA ASN A 27 24.13 11.95 8.20
C ASN A 27 24.37 11.51 9.66
N TRP A 28 25.60 11.69 10.15
CA TRP A 28 26.01 11.23 11.48
C TRP A 28 25.09 11.66 12.63
N PRO A 29 24.61 12.92 12.73
CA PRO A 29 23.66 13.30 13.78
C PRO A 29 22.39 12.44 13.79
N LYS A 30 21.79 12.19 12.61
CA LYS A 30 20.61 11.34 12.49
C LYS A 30 20.93 9.87 12.73
N THR A 31 22.07 9.39 12.26
CA THR A 31 22.53 8.02 12.49
C THR A 31 22.74 7.74 13.97
N ILE A 32 23.40 8.65 14.70
CA ILE A 32 23.57 8.53 16.15
C ILE A 32 22.19 8.55 16.85
N PHE A 33 21.29 9.43 16.43
CA PHE A 33 19.97 9.53 17.03
C PHE A 33 19.09 8.28 16.80
N LEU A 34 19.07 7.74 15.59
CA LEU A 34 18.18 6.64 15.18
C LEU A 34 18.78 5.24 15.42
N VAL A 35 20.11 5.13 15.52
CA VAL A 35 20.81 3.85 15.68
C VAL A 35 21.68 3.84 16.93
N GLY A 36 22.48 4.90 17.15
CA GLY A 36 23.39 4.99 18.29
C GLY A 36 22.69 5.02 19.64
N ILE A 37 21.71 5.91 19.84
CA ILE A 37 20.97 6.04 21.10
C ILE A 37 20.19 4.75 21.41
N PRO A 38 19.41 4.15 20.48
CA PRO A 38 18.74 2.89 20.73
C PRO A 38 19.72 1.75 21.05
N LEU A 39 20.83 1.64 20.33
CA LEU A 39 21.85 0.63 20.59
C LEU A 39 22.46 0.79 21.99
N ALA A 40 22.84 2.01 22.37
CA ALA A 40 23.35 2.30 23.71
C ALA A 40 22.31 1.97 24.79
N ALA A 41 21.04 2.31 24.56
CA ALA A 41 19.94 1.99 25.47
C ALA A 41 19.73 0.47 25.59
N THR A 42 19.80 -0.28 24.48
CA THR A 42 19.72 -1.76 24.48
C THR A 42 20.90 -2.40 25.22
N ILE A 43 22.12 -1.89 25.03
CA ILE A 43 23.29 -2.37 25.77
C ILE A 43 23.13 -2.08 27.27
N SER A 44 22.56 -0.92 27.61
CA SER A 44 22.36 -0.51 29.01
C SER A 44 21.38 -1.42 29.79
N LEU A 45 20.57 -2.23 29.10
CA LEU A 45 19.67 -3.22 29.70
C LEU A 45 20.40 -4.26 30.55
N HIS A 46 21.70 -4.46 30.32
CA HIS A 46 22.52 -5.34 31.15
C HIS A 46 22.63 -4.84 32.61
N TRP A 47 22.60 -3.53 32.83
CA TRP A 47 22.75 -2.91 34.16
C TRP A 47 21.46 -2.29 34.70
N ILE A 48 20.49 -2.01 33.82
CA ILE A 48 19.26 -1.29 34.17
C ILE A 48 18.08 -2.24 33.94
N PRO A 49 17.61 -2.95 34.99
CA PRO A 49 16.52 -3.92 34.84
C PRO A 49 15.21 -3.22 34.51
N LEU A 50 14.42 -3.83 33.63
CA LEU A 50 13.10 -3.30 33.26
C LEU A 50 12.10 -3.54 34.39
N ARG A 51 11.60 -2.46 34.98
CA ARG A 51 10.45 -2.50 35.90
C ARG A 51 9.14 -2.59 35.14
N LYS A 52 8.17 -3.30 35.70
CA LYS A 52 6.84 -3.51 35.08
C LYS A 52 6.10 -2.19 34.89
N GLU A 53 6.19 -1.31 35.88
CA GLU A 53 5.56 0.01 35.88
C GLU A 53 6.12 0.87 34.74
N THR A 54 7.44 0.97 34.66
CA THR A 54 8.17 1.69 33.61
C THR A 54 7.88 1.13 32.21
N PHE A 55 7.74 -0.19 32.07
CA PHE A 55 7.34 -0.81 30.81
C PHE A 55 5.97 -0.29 30.34
N TRP A 56 4.95 -0.36 31.20
CA TRP A 56 3.59 0.07 30.84
C TRP A 56 3.51 1.57 30.59
N VAL A 57 4.22 2.38 31.37
CA VAL A 57 4.33 3.83 31.13
C VAL A 57 4.97 4.10 29.77
N GLY A 58 6.10 3.45 29.47
CA GLY A 58 6.80 3.62 28.21
C GLY A 58 5.94 3.24 27.00
N LEU A 59 5.23 2.11 27.10
CA LEU A 59 4.32 1.64 26.05
C LEU A 59 3.14 2.61 25.85
N ALA A 60 2.46 3.01 26.93
CA ALA A 60 1.33 3.94 26.86
C ALA A 60 1.76 5.31 26.30
N TYR A 61 2.92 5.80 26.72
CA TYR A 61 3.44 7.08 26.26
C TYR A 61 3.92 7.04 24.80
N ALA A 62 4.53 5.95 24.35
CA ALA A 62 4.81 5.73 22.93
C ALA A 62 3.53 5.74 22.09
N TYR A 63 2.46 5.11 22.58
CA TYR A 63 1.16 5.07 21.92
C TYR A 63 0.54 6.48 21.79
N ILE A 64 0.56 7.27 22.86
CA ILE A 64 0.07 8.66 22.85
C ILE A 64 0.87 9.53 21.87
N ARG A 65 2.20 9.37 21.83
CA ARG A 65 3.06 10.07 20.88
C ARG A 65 2.77 9.66 19.43
N ALA A 66 2.57 8.38 19.17
CA ALA A 66 2.24 7.88 17.84
C ALA A 66 0.89 8.44 17.37
N LEU A 67 -0.15 8.40 18.22
CA LEU A 67 -1.45 9.03 17.92
C LEU A 67 -1.34 10.53 17.64
N THR A 68 -0.41 11.21 18.29
CA THR A 68 -0.18 12.63 18.06
C THR A 68 0.46 12.89 16.69
N VAL A 69 1.38 12.04 16.25
CA VAL A 69 1.97 12.12 14.91
C VAL A 69 0.89 11.87 13.85
N THR A 70 0.08 10.82 14.01
CA THR A 70 -0.97 10.48 13.05
C THR A 70 -2.12 11.51 13.05
N ALA A 71 -2.60 11.95 14.22
CA ALA A 71 -3.66 12.95 14.29
C ALA A 71 -3.18 14.34 13.87
N GLY A 72 -1.99 14.74 14.31
CA GLY A 72 -1.41 16.06 14.09
C GLY A 72 -0.61 16.15 12.79
N TYR A 73 0.59 15.57 12.79
CA TYR A 73 1.57 15.75 11.70
C TYR A 73 0.99 15.28 10.37
N HIS A 74 0.39 14.10 10.38
CA HIS A 74 -0.19 13.48 9.20
C HIS A 74 -1.54 14.09 8.81
N ARG A 75 -2.59 13.84 9.57
CA ARG A 75 -3.96 14.16 9.13
C ARG A 75 -4.28 15.66 9.20
N LEU A 76 -3.86 16.35 10.25
CA LEU A 76 -4.11 17.79 10.42
C LEU A 76 -3.23 18.65 9.53
N TRP A 77 -1.90 18.53 9.64
CA TRP A 77 -0.98 19.44 8.95
C TRP A 77 -0.61 18.97 7.54
N ALA A 78 -0.30 17.69 7.31
CA ALA A 78 0.08 17.24 5.97
C ALA A 78 -1.12 17.18 5.01
N HIS A 79 -2.24 16.58 5.44
CA HIS A 79 -3.43 16.36 4.60
C HIS A 79 -4.55 17.38 4.77
N ARG A 80 -4.55 18.13 5.87
CA ARG A 80 -5.61 19.13 6.16
C ARG A 80 -7.01 18.49 6.15
N SER A 81 -7.10 17.26 6.65
CA SER A 81 -8.33 16.47 6.66
C SER A 81 -9.32 16.91 7.75
N TYR A 82 -8.91 17.79 8.65
CA TYR A 82 -9.79 18.46 9.61
C TYR A 82 -9.17 19.78 10.10
N LEU A 83 -9.93 20.55 10.86
CA LEU A 83 -9.48 21.75 11.56
C LEU A 83 -9.39 21.47 13.06
N ALA A 84 -8.36 21.98 13.72
CA ALA A 84 -8.15 21.82 15.15
C ALA A 84 -8.08 23.18 15.86
N SER A 85 -8.60 23.24 17.08
CA SER A 85 -8.43 24.38 17.99
C SER A 85 -6.94 24.61 18.32
N THR A 86 -6.56 25.85 18.65
CA THR A 86 -5.17 26.19 19.01
C THR A 86 -4.62 25.36 20.18
N PRO A 87 -5.37 25.11 21.28
CA PRO A 87 -4.88 24.25 22.35
C PRO A 87 -4.56 22.84 21.87
N LEU A 88 -5.43 22.25 21.04
CA LEU A 88 -5.21 20.91 20.48
C LEU A 88 -3.96 20.89 19.58
N LYS A 89 -3.76 21.92 18.75
CA LYS A 89 -2.55 22.08 17.93
C LYS A 89 -1.29 22.14 18.79
N ILE A 90 -1.30 22.89 19.89
CA ILE A 90 -0.15 23.01 20.80
C ILE A 90 0.15 21.67 21.47
N ILE A 91 -0.87 20.96 21.95
CA ILE A 91 -0.72 19.60 22.51
C ILE A 91 -0.05 18.69 21.49
N PHE A 92 -0.55 18.68 20.25
CA PHE A 92 0.04 17.85 19.21
C PHE A 92 1.47 18.25 18.86
N ALA A 93 1.79 19.55 18.87
CA ALA A 93 3.12 20.06 18.58
C ALA A 93 4.15 19.67 19.65
N ILE A 94 3.76 19.67 20.93
CA ILE A 94 4.63 19.31 22.06
C ILE A 94 4.87 17.80 22.09
N ILE A 95 3.79 17.01 22.15
CA ILE A 95 3.87 15.56 22.30
C ILE A 95 4.47 14.94 21.03
N GLY A 96 4.09 15.43 19.85
CA GLY A 96 4.61 14.95 18.57
C GLY A 96 6.10 15.25 18.38
N ALA A 97 6.62 16.36 18.93
CA ALA A 97 8.06 16.62 18.93
C ALA A 97 8.82 15.50 19.66
N GLY A 98 8.26 14.97 20.74
CA GLY A 98 8.82 13.84 21.49
C GLY A 98 8.90 12.52 20.72
N ALA A 99 8.30 12.42 19.52
CA ALA A 99 8.44 11.26 18.64
C ALA A 99 9.77 11.24 17.85
N GLY A 100 10.50 12.37 17.81
CA GLY A 100 11.79 12.44 17.13
C GLY A 100 11.73 12.28 15.62
N GLN A 101 10.66 12.74 14.97
CA GLN A 101 10.46 12.61 13.52
C GLN A 101 10.64 13.92 12.75
N ASP A 102 11.50 14.81 13.26
CA ASP A 102 11.72 16.16 12.72
C ASP A 102 10.57 17.15 13.02
N THR A 103 10.78 18.41 12.64
CA THR A 103 9.80 19.49 12.79
C THR A 103 8.52 19.19 12.00
N ILE A 104 7.36 19.67 12.47
CA ILE A 104 6.08 19.54 11.75
C ILE A 104 6.25 20.00 10.30
N LYS A 105 6.90 21.16 10.10
CA LYS A 105 7.14 21.72 8.77
C LYS A 105 7.93 20.80 7.85
N LYS A 106 8.99 20.15 8.35
CA LYS A 106 9.80 19.23 7.54
C LYS A 106 9.08 17.91 7.28
N TRP A 107 8.50 17.31 8.32
CA TRP A 107 7.72 16.07 8.21
C TRP A 107 6.60 16.23 7.17
N CYS A 108 5.78 17.27 7.30
CA CYS A 108 4.67 17.50 6.37
C CYS A 108 5.12 17.81 4.94
N ARG A 109 6.24 18.53 4.78
CA ARG A 109 6.81 18.78 3.45
C ARG A 109 7.20 17.46 2.77
N ASP A 110 7.92 16.60 3.49
CA ASP A 110 8.41 15.34 2.93
C ASP A 110 7.25 14.40 2.66
N HIS A 111 6.25 14.36 3.54
CA HIS A 111 5.05 13.57 3.36
C HIS A 111 4.19 14.03 2.16
N ARG A 112 4.01 15.35 1.98
CA ARG A 112 3.34 15.88 0.78
C ARG A 112 4.12 15.55 -0.49
N ALA A 113 5.46 15.59 -0.44
CA ALA A 113 6.30 15.23 -1.58
C ALA A 113 6.16 13.74 -1.91
N HIS A 114 6.11 12.88 -0.90
CA HIS A 114 5.82 11.45 -1.07
C HIS A 114 4.47 11.24 -1.78
N HIS A 115 3.36 11.78 -1.29
CA HIS A 115 2.06 11.62 -1.98
C HIS A 115 2.05 12.13 -3.43
N ARG A 116 2.75 13.24 -3.69
CA ARG A 116 2.80 13.84 -5.04
C ARG A 116 3.67 13.04 -6.01
N TYR A 117 4.73 12.42 -5.51
CA TYR A 117 5.80 11.83 -6.31
C TYR A 117 6.03 10.34 -6.02
N VAL A 118 5.06 9.66 -5.41
CA VAL A 118 5.15 8.26 -5.00
C VAL A 118 5.77 7.40 -6.10
N ASP A 119 6.65 6.49 -5.69
CA ASP A 119 7.39 5.54 -6.54
C ASP A 119 8.39 6.17 -7.54
N THR A 120 8.54 7.50 -7.55
CA THR A 120 9.52 8.21 -8.38
C THR A 120 10.77 8.61 -7.59
N ASP A 121 11.84 9.02 -8.29
CA ASP A 121 13.07 9.50 -7.64
C ASP A 121 12.89 10.73 -6.74
N LYS A 122 11.79 11.48 -6.95
CA LYS A 122 11.45 12.68 -6.18
C LYS A 122 10.71 12.38 -4.88
N ASP A 123 10.27 11.14 -4.67
CA ASP A 123 9.75 10.66 -3.39
C ASP A 123 10.93 10.49 -2.40
N PRO A 124 10.88 11.18 -1.23
CA PRO A 124 11.96 11.13 -0.26
C PRO A 124 12.20 9.74 0.32
N TYR A 125 11.22 8.83 0.32
CA TYR A 125 11.38 7.48 0.88
C TYR A 125 10.79 6.42 -0.06
N SER A 126 11.00 6.61 -1.36
CA SER A 126 10.48 5.74 -2.42
C SER A 126 10.83 4.27 -2.21
N MET A 127 9.81 3.41 -2.33
CA MET A 127 9.97 1.96 -2.30
C MET A 127 10.75 1.42 -3.52
N SER A 128 10.74 2.15 -4.65
CA SER A 128 11.52 1.79 -5.85
C SER A 128 13.04 1.82 -5.64
N LYS A 129 13.52 2.53 -4.61
CA LYS A 129 14.93 2.54 -4.18
C LYS A 129 15.29 1.39 -3.22
N GLY A 130 14.33 0.50 -2.94
CA GLY A 130 14.49 -0.70 -2.12
C GLY A 130 14.01 -0.55 -0.68
N PHE A 131 13.71 -1.68 -0.06
CA PHE A 131 13.10 -1.76 1.29
C PHE A 131 13.91 -1.01 2.35
N PHE A 132 15.23 -1.19 2.36
CA PHE A 132 16.11 -0.54 3.34
C PHE A 132 16.07 0.99 3.21
N HIS A 133 16.05 1.51 1.98
CA HIS A 133 15.92 2.94 1.73
C HIS A 133 14.59 3.45 2.25
N ALA A 134 13.46 2.83 1.88
CA ALA A 134 12.12 3.22 2.30
C ALA A 134 11.93 3.16 3.82
N HIS A 135 12.56 2.18 4.49
CA HIS A 135 12.45 2.02 5.94
C HIS A 135 13.28 3.08 6.68
N ILE A 136 14.60 3.09 6.53
CA ILE A 136 15.48 3.94 7.34
C ILE A 136 16.61 4.61 6.54
N GLY A 137 17.00 4.07 5.39
CA GLY A 137 18.09 4.62 4.58
C GLY A 137 17.82 6.06 4.17
N TRP A 138 16.58 6.40 3.83
CA TRP A 138 16.20 7.75 3.41
C TRP A 138 16.58 8.85 4.43
N VAL A 139 16.62 8.52 5.73
CA VAL A 139 16.96 9.47 6.79
C VAL A 139 18.43 9.39 7.20
N LEU A 140 19.05 8.21 7.07
CA LEU A 140 20.47 7.99 7.40
C LEU A 140 21.43 8.57 6.36
N PHE A 141 21.05 8.56 5.08
CA PHE A 141 21.89 9.05 3.99
C PHE A 141 21.50 10.46 3.58
N GLU A 142 22.49 11.25 3.18
CA GLU A 142 22.23 12.60 2.70
C GLU A 142 21.52 12.57 1.34
N GLN A 143 20.37 13.25 1.26
CA GLN A 143 19.54 13.33 0.05
C GLN A 143 19.80 14.61 -0.75
N SER A 144 21.07 14.95 -0.96
CA SER A 144 21.46 16.07 -1.81
C SER A 144 21.68 15.59 -3.25
N ASP A 145 21.20 16.36 -4.22
CA ASP A 145 21.59 16.22 -5.61
C ASP A 145 23.02 16.78 -5.76
N PRO A 146 24.05 15.95 -6.02
CA PRO A 146 25.44 16.40 -6.10
C PRO A 146 25.68 17.39 -7.24
N VAL A 147 24.83 17.36 -8.27
CA VAL A 147 24.97 18.19 -9.48
C VAL A 147 24.31 19.55 -9.29
N ARG A 148 23.22 19.61 -8.53
CA ARG A 148 22.42 20.85 -8.39
C ARG A 148 22.56 21.55 -7.04
N GLY A 149 23.12 20.90 -6.01
CA GLY A 149 23.20 21.46 -4.66
C GLY A 149 21.83 21.70 -3.99
N VAL A 150 20.77 21.07 -4.51
CA VAL A 150 19.39 21.15 -4.01
C VAL A 150 18.97 19.81 -3.42
N LEU A 151 18.00 19.81 -2.51
CA LEU A 151 17.34 18.60 -2.02
C LEU A 151 16.83 17.75 -3.20
N ALA A 152 17.12 16.45 -3.20
CA ALA A 152 16.62 15.50 -4.19
C ALA A 152 15.09 15.36 -4.16
N THR A 153 14.46 15.69 -3.01
CA THR A 153 13.02 15.64 -2.80
C THR A 153 12.25 16.62 -3.69
N GLY A 154 11.12 16.18 -4.24
CA GLY A 154 10.26 16.98 -5.10
C GLY A 154 9.66 18.23 -4.42
N ARG A 155 9.32 19.24 -5.23
CA ARG A 155 8.74 20.51 -4.75
C ARG A 155 7.26 20.37 -4.43
N VAL A 156 6.84 20.89 -3.28
CA VAL A 156 5.45 20.93 -2.82
C VAL A 156 5.13 22.26 -2.16
N ASP A 157 3.85 22.64 -2.17
CA ASP A 157 3.40 23.83 -1.44
C ASP A 157 3.39 23.57 0.07
N ILE A 158 3.92 24.53 0.82
CA ILE A 158 4.01 24.57 2.28
C ILE A 158 3.71 25.98 2.81
N SER A 159 3.04 26.81 2.02
CA SER A 159 2.66 28.19 2.37
C SER A 159 1.84 28.24 3.66
N ASP A 160 0.88 27.33 3.80
CA ASP A 160 0.06 27.12 4.98
C ASP A 160 0.90 26.81 6.23
N LEU A 161 1.87 25.90 6.14
CA LEU A 161 2.79 25.56 7.23
C LEU A 161 3.72 26.72 7.62
N ARG A 162 4.01 27.63 6.68
CA ARG A 162 4.77 28.85 6.95
C ARG A 162 3.93 29.93 7.60
N SER A 163 2.61 29.84 7.53
CA SER A 163 1.68 30.81 8.12
C SER A 163 1.11 30.36 9.46
N ASP A 164 1.15 29.07 9.81
CA ASP A 164 0.64 28.56 11.09
C ASP A 164 1.58 28.92 12.26
N PRO A 165 1.14 29.74 13.24
CA PRO A 165 1.99 30.18 14.35
C PRO A 165 2.50 29.02 15.22
N VAL A 166 1.71 27.95 15.39
CA VAL A 166 2.11 26.79 16.19
C VAL A 166 3.21 26.02 15.48
N VAL A 167 3.15 25.89 14.15
CA VAL A 167 4.20 25.23 13.36
C VAL A 167 5.50 26.03 13.40
N ILE A 168 5.43 27.36 13.30
CA ILE A 168 6.60 28.24 13.41
C ILE A 168 7.23 28.11 14.81
N TRP A 169 6.40 28.18 15.85
CA TRP A 169 6.82 28.05 17.24
C TRP A 169 7.49 26.69 17.50
N GLN A 170 6.84 25.60 17.09
CA GLN A 170 7.36 24.24 17.24
C GLN A 170 8.72 24.08 16.55
N ARG A 171 8.87 24.63 15.33
CA ARG A 171 10.15 24.62 14.61
C ARG A 171 11.24 25.38 15.37
N LYS A 172 10.91 26.54 15.97
CA LYS A 172 11.88 27.36 16.72
C LYS A 172 12.40 26.64 17.96
N TYR A 173 11.53 25.90 18.66
CA TYR A 173 11.85 25.22 19.92
C TYR A 173 11.99 23.70 19.78
N TYR A 174 12.13 23.18 18.56
CA TYR A 174 12.00 21.74 18.27
C TYR A 174 12.89 20.86 19.13
N LEU A 175 14.19 21.17 19.24
CA LEU A 175 15.13 20.34 20.01
C LEU A 175 14.80 20.36 21.51
N ILE A 176 14.32 21.49 22.02
CA ILE A 176 13.88 21.62 23.42
C ILE A 176 12.62 20.77 23.62
N LEU A 177 11.62 20.90 22.75
CA LEU A 177 10.38 20.12 22.84
C LEU A 177 10.63 18.61 22.69
N LEU A 178 11.52 18.22 21.77
CA LEU A 178 11.98 16.84 21.59
C LEU A 178 12.59 16.30 22.88
N PHE A 179 13.51 17.04 23.51
CA PHE A 179 14.14 16.59 24.76
C PHE A 179 13.12 16.51 25.89
N LEU A 180 12.31 17.56 26.08
CA LEU A 180 11.34 17.64 27.15
C LEU A 180 10.27 16.55 27.04
N ALA A 181 9.64 16.41 25.87
CA ALA A 181 8.57 15.44 25.69
C ALA A 181 9.12 14.02 25.45
N GLY A 182 10.20 13.86 24.69
CA GLY A 182 10.72 12.53 24.33
C GLY A 182 11.48 11.83 25.45
N TYR A 183 12.16 12.59 26.32
CA TYR A 183 13.09 12.03 27.30
C TYR A 183 12.81 12.50 28.72
N LEU A 184 12.75 13.81 28.97
CA LEU A 184 12.62 14.32 30.33
C LEU A 184 11.26 13.97 30.97
N ALA A 185 10.16 14.12 30.23
CA ALA A 185 8.83 13.83 30.73
C ALA A 185 8.66 12.36 31.20
N PRO A 186 8.99 11.33 30.39
CA PRO A 186 8.90 9.95 30.87
C PRO A 186 9.91 9.65 32.00
N THR A 187 11.11 10.24 31.98
CA THR A 187 12.08 10.12 33.09
C THR A 187 11.53 10.64 34.40
N LEU A 188 10.97 11.85 34.41
CA LEU A 188 10.40 12.45 35.61
C LEU A 188 9.15 11.71 36.06
N TYR A 189 8.29 11.26 35.14
CA TYR A 189 7.11 10.50 35.49
C TYR A 189 7.46 9.19 36.21
N CYS A 190 8.39 8.40 35.65
CA CYS A 190 8.82 7.16 36.29
C CYS A 190 9.62 7.40 37.58
N GLY A 191 10.48 8.42 37.59
CA GLY A 191 11.27 8.79 38.75
C GLY A 191 10.43 9.26 39.95
N LEU A 192 9.46 10.14 39.70
CA LEU A 192 8.64 10.71 40.78
C LEU A 192 7.60 9.73 41.33
N LEU A 193 7.03 8.86 40.49
CA LEU A 193 5.96 7.94 40.92
C LEU A 193 6.47 6.56 41.34
N TYR A 194 7.58 6.10 40.78
CA TYR A 194 8.08 4.74 40.97
C TYR A 194 9.55 4.68 41.38
N ASP A 195 10.19 5.82 41.66
CA ASP A 195 11.62 5.92 41.97
C ASP A 195 12.52 5.25 40.91
N ASP A 196 12.14 5.41 39.63
CA ASP A 196 12.83 4.80 38.49
C ASP A 196 13.18 5.83 37.41
N TYR A 197 14.01 6.82 37.76
CA TYR A 197 14.47 7.85 36.82
C TYR A 197 15.24 7.24 35.64
N LEU A 198 16.18 6.34 35.95
CA LEU A 198 17.07 5.77 34.96
C LEU A 198 16.31 4.81 34.02
N GLY A 199 15.41 3.99 34.56
CA GLY A 199 14.51 3.18 33.73
C GLY A 199 13.55 4.04 32.91
N GLY A 200 13.01 5.12 33.48
CA GLY A 200 12.20 6.09 32.75
C GLY A 200 12.93 6.69 31.55
N PHE A 201 14.21 7.06 31.71
CA PHE A 201 15.03 7.56 30.61
C PHE A 201 15.33 6.49 29.56
N VAL A 202 15.81 5.32 29.98
CA VAL A 202 16.24 4.26 29.06
C VAL A 202 15.08 3.59 28.34
N PHE A 203 14.06 3.14 29.08
CA PHE A 203 12.95 2.39 28.51
C PHE A 203 11.88 3.32 27.92
N ALA A 204 11.31 4.20 28.75
CA ALA A 204 10.20 5.05 28.34
C ALA A 204 10.62 6.24 27.46
N GLY A 205 11.89 6.68 27.58
CA GLY A 205 12.53 7.65 26.70
C GLY A 205 13.16 6.98 25.47
N CYS A 206 14.34 6.38 25.61
CA CYS A 206 15.15 5.93 24.47
C CYS A 206 14.53 4.77 23.67
N ILE A 207 14.26 3.63 24.33
CA ILE A 207 13.77 2.41 23.64
C ILE A 207 12.38 2.63 23.06
N ALA A 208 11.46 3.21 23.83
CA ALA A 208 10.10 3.50 23.38
C ALA A 208 10.08 4.46 22.18
N THR A 209 10.95 5.49 22.16
CA THR A 209 11.10 6.37 20.99
C THR A 209 11.60 5.60 19.77
N ALA A 210 12.59 4.72 19.95
CA ALA A 210 13.13 3.91 18.87
C ALA A 210 12.06 2.99 18.27
N LEU A 211 11.31 2.27 19.11
CA LEU A 211 10.23 1.38 18.67
C LEU A 211 9.14 2.14 17.93
N GLN A 212 8.76 3.33 18.41
CA GLN A 212 7.81 4.20 17.73
C GLN A 212 8.31 4.64 16.35
N GLN A 213 9.60 5.01 16.23
CA GLN A 213 10.20 5.39 14.95
C GLN A 213 10.18 4.21 13.97
N GLN A 214 10.59 3.02 14.40
CA GLN A 214 10.54 1.81 13.55
C GLN A 214 9.10 1.50 13.12
N GLY A 215 8.12 1.62 14.02
CA GLY A 215 6.71 1.47 13.68
C GLY A 215 6.25 2.47 12.62
N THR A 216 6.67 3.72 12.71
CA THR A 216 6.36 4.74 11.69
C THR A 216 7.03 4.40 10.35
N PHE A 217 8.29 3.98 10.38
CA PHE A 217 9.05 3.63 9.19
C PHE A 217 8.50 2.38 8.47
N CYS A 218 7.79 1.49 9.19
CA CYS A 218 7.03 0.41 8.56
C CYS A 218 5.91 0.92 7.64
N VAL A 219 5.36 2.11 7.86
CA VAL A 219 4.37 2.69 6.94
C VAL A 219 5.01 2.94 5.57
N ASN A 220 6.23 3.49 5.56
CA ASN A 220 6.95 3.77 4.31
C ASN A 220 7.44 2.50 3.62
N SER A 221 7.81 1.46 4.36
CA SER A 221 8.37 0.22 3.80
C SER A 221 7.36 -0.92 3.68
N VAL A 222 6.88 -1.44 4.81
CA VAL A 222 5.98 -2.61 4.86
C VAL A 222 4.66 -2.29 4.16
N ALA A 223 4.09 -1.10 4.38
CA ALA A 223 2.82 -0.73 3.74
C ALA A 223 2.94 -0.42 2.24
N HIS A 224 4.15 -0.37 1.67
CA HIS A 224 4.39 -0.32 0.22
C HIS A 224 4.81 -1.67 -0.37
N TRP A 225 5.07 -2.68 0.47
CA TRP A 225 5.60 -3.96 0.04
C TRP A 225 4.60 -5.11 0.23
N TYR A 226 3.91 -5.15 1.37
CA TYR A 226 3.07 -6.27 1.78
C TYR A 226 1.64 -5.85 2.11
N GLY A 227 0.66 -6.50 1.49
CA GLY A 227 -0.76 -6.26 1.69
C GLY A 227 -1.60 -6.39 0.42
N SER A 228 -2.81 -5.85 0.46
CA SER A 228 -3.78 -5.84 -0.64
C SER A 228 -3.94 -4.44 -1.23
N GLN A 229 -4.42 -4.33 -2.47
CA GLN A 229 -4.70 -3.04 -3.13
C GLN A 229 -6.16 -2.96 -3.54
N PRO A 230 -7.10 -2.75 -2.59
CA PRO A 230 -8.52 -2.83 -2.87
C PRO A 230 -9.11 -1.61 -3.60
N TYR A 231 -8.33 -0.54 -3.83
CA TYR A 231 -8.81 0.68 -4.49
C TYR A 231 -8.06 1.02 -5.78
N SER A 232 -6.72 0.96 -5.78
CA SER A 232 -5.91 1.22 -6.98
C SER A 232 -4.60 0.42 -6.97
N THR A 233 -4.18 -0.06 -8.14
CA THR A 233 -2.89 -0.74 -8.38
C THR A 233 -1.84 0.14 -9.06
N ASP A 234 -2.15 1.41 -9.35
CA ASP A 234 -1.26 2.32 -10.08
C ASP A 234 0.06 2.60 -9.36
N LYS A 235 0.07 2.42 -8.03
CA LYS A 235 1.17 2.75 -7.13
C LYS A 235 1.39 1.60 -6.14
N THR A 236 2.53 1.59 -5.45
CA THR A 236 2.88 0.53 -4.50
C THR A 236 2.12 0.46 -3.15
N PRO A 237 1.44 1.50 -2.61
CA PRO A 237 0.75 1.42 -1.31
C PRO A 237 -0.26 0.28 -1.19
N LYS A 238 -0.25 -0.41 -0.05
CA LYS A 238 -1.07 -1.59 0.25
C LYS A 238 -1.78 -1.46 1.60
N ASP A 239 -2.99 -2.00 1.65
CA ASP A 239 -3.78 -2.19 2.86
C ASP A 239 -3.39 -3.51 3.54
N HIS A 240 -3.03 -3.45 4.81
CA HIS A 240 -2.77 -4.64 5.63
C HIS A 240 -3.20 -4.43 7.10
N PRO A 241 -4.18 -5.21 7.61
CA PRO A 241 -4.72 -5.02 8.97
C PRO A 241 -3.69 -5.12 10.10
N LEU A 242 -2.72 -6.04 10.03
CA LEU A 242 -1.67 -6.13 11.06
C LEU A 242 -0.71 -4.95 10.99
N THR A 243 -0.43 -4.43 9.78
CA THR A 243 0.30 -3.17 9.64
C THR A 243 -0.52 -2.05 10.26
N GLY A 244 -1.84 -2.03 10.06
CA GLY A 244 -2.76 -1.10 10.73
C GLY A 244 -2.68 -1.19 12.26
N LEU A 245 -2.63 -2.39 12.83
CA LEU A 245 -2.47 -2.59 14.27
C LEU A 245 -1.14 -2.02 14.80
N LEU A 246 -0.03 -2.34 14.13
CA LEU A 246 1.32 -1.90 14.53
C LEU A 246 1.54 -0.39 14.33
N THR A 247 0.80 0.23 13.42
CA THR A 247 0.98 1.63 13.02
C THR A 247 -0.19 2.52 13.41
N LEU A 248 -1.08 2.05 14.30
CA LEU A 248 -2.21 2.82 14.82
C LEU A 248 -3.18 3.35 13.76
N GLY A 249 -3.45 2.50 12.76
CA GLY A 249 -4.37 2.75 11.66
C GLY A 249 -3.72 3.17 10.35
N GLU A 250 -2.41 3.43 10.35
CA GLU A 250 -1.71 3.92 9.15
C GLU A 250 -1.46 2.85 8.08
N GLY A 251 -1.71 1.57 8.40
CA GLY A 251 -1.55 0.43 7.49
C GLY A 251 -2.69 0.20 6.50
N TYR A 252 -3.76 1.00 6.51
CA TYR A 252 -4.73 1.07 5.40
C TYR A 252 -4.21 2.04 4.33
N HIS A 253 -3.03 1.72 3.79
CA HIS A 253 -2.21 2.66 3.04
C HIS A 253 -2.65 2.80 1.58
N ASN A 254 -3.26 1.77 0.99
CA ASN A 254 -3.86 1.87 -0.35
C ASN A 254 -5.04 2.83 -0.34
N PHE A 255 -5.93 2.73 0.66
CA PHE A 255 -7.01 3.70 0.84
C PHE A 255 -6.46 5.12 1.02
N HIS A 256 -5.47 5.27 1.89
CA HIS A 256 -4.89 6.55 2.23
C HIS A 256 -4.26 7.27 1.02
N HIS A 257 -3.53 6.54 0.18
CA HIS A 257 -2.92 7.12 -1.03
C HIS A 257 -3.92 7.46 -2.12
N GLU A 258 -5.01 6.69 -2.22
CA GLU A 258 -6.08 6.95 -3.18
C GLU A 258 -6.95 8.14 -2.75
N PHE A 259 -7.28 8.23 -1.45
CA PHE A 259 -8.18 9.23 -0.88
C PHE A 259 -7.52 10.06 0.23
N PRO A 260 -6.41 10.78 -0.04
CA PRO A 260 -5.54 11.35 0.99
C PRO A 260 -6.16 12.45 1.83
N ILE A 261 -7.31 13.00 1.44
CA ILE A 261 -7.98 14.07 2.20
C ILE A 261 -8.99 13.54 3.24
N ASP A 262 -9.32 12.25 3.20
CA ASP A 262 -10.19 11.65 4.21
C ASP A 262 -9.45 11.63 5.57
N TYR A 263 -10.14 12.01 6.64
CA TYR A 263 -9.56 11.97 7.99
C TYR A 263 -9.41 10.54 8.53
N ARG A 264 -9.96 9.54 7.84
CA ARG A 264 -9.83 8.12 8.16
C ARG A 264 -8.83 7.50 7.21
N ASN A 265 -7.94 6.65 7.73
CA ASN A 265 -7.25 5.69 6.87
C ASN A 265 -8.04 4.38 6.85
N GLY A 266 -8.48 3.92 8.03
CA GLY A 266 -9.40 2.80 8.15
C GLY A 266 -10.83 3.25 7.87
N VAL A 267 -11.26 3.21 6.61
CA VAL A 267 -12.56 3.76 6.16
C VAL A 267 -13.77 3.00 6.72
N ARG A 268 -13.66 1.68 6.92
CA ARG A 268 -14.76 0.86 7.46
C ARG A 268 -14.87 1.08 8.98
N TRP A 269 -16.05 0.86 9.52
CA TRP A 269 -16.28 1.04 10.96
C TRP A 269 -15.40 0.11 11.81
N HIS A 270 -15.17 -1.12 11.34
CA HIS A 270 -14.35 -2.15 12.00
C HIS A 270 -12.87 -2.09 11.62
N ASP A 271 -12.44 -1.22 10.71
CA ASP A 271 -11.02 -1.05 10.40
C ASP A 271 -10.32 -0.44 11.63
N PHE A 272 -9.23 -1.05 12.10
CA PHE A 272 -8.53 -0.60 13.29
C PHE A 272 -7.78 0.70 13.03
N ASP A 273 -8.36 1.83 13.42
CA ASP A 273 -7.79 3.17 13.22
C ASP A 273 -8.07 4.02 14.47
N PRO A 274 -7.27 3.87 15.54
CA PRO A 274 -7.43 4.64 16.77
C PRO A 274 -7.35 6.15 16.57
N THR A 275 -6.57 6.59 15.59
CA THR A 275 -6.46 8.00 15.21
C THR A 275 -7.81 8.56 14.76
N LYS A 276 -8.61 7.82 13.97
CA LYS A 276 -9.93 8.30 13.54
C LYS A 276 -10.89 8.49 14.72
N TRP A 277 -10.82 7.62 15.71
CA TRP A 277 -11.67 7.71 16.90
C TRP A 277 -11.23 8.86 17.81
N VAL A 278 -9.93 9.08 17.98
CA VAL A 278 -9.39 10.24 18.71
C VAL A 278 -9.83 11.55 18.07
N ILE A 279 -9.69 11.68 16.74
CA ILE A 279 -10.13 12.90 16.02
C ILE A 279 -11.65 13.08 16.15
N TRP A 280 -12.43 11.99 16.02
CA TRP A 280 -13.89 12.04 16.17
C TRP A 280 -14.30 12.46 17.59
N LEU A 281 -13.66 11.93 18.63
CA LEU A 281 -13.87 12.34 20.03
C LEU A 281 -13.53 13.82 20.22
N CYS A 282 -12.39 14.29 19.71
CA CYS A 282 -12.04 15.71 19.74
C CYS A 282 -13.13 16.58 19.08
N ALA A 283 -13.79 16.08 18.03
CA ALA A 283 -14.89 16.78 17.39
C ALA A 283 -16.15 16.85 18.27
N GLN A 284 -16.44 15.80 19.05
CA GLN A 284 -17.56 15.81 20.00
C GLN A 284 -17.38 16.87 21.10
N PHE A 285 -16.13 17.17 21.47
CA PHE A 285 -15.79 18.22 22.44
C PHE A 285 -15.53 19.60 21.80
N GLY A 286 -15.77 19.76 20.49
CA GLY A 286 -15.53 21.03 19.78
C GLY A 286 -14.06 21.40 19.60
N LEU A 287 -13.12 20.50 19.90
CA LEU A 287 -11.68 20.69 19.72
C LEU A 287 -11.23 20.46 18.27
N ALA A 288 -12.01 19.71 17.50
CA ALA A 288 -11.84 19.47 16.07
C ALA A 288 -13.13 19.76 15.30
N THR A 289 -13.02 20.27 14.07
CA THR A 289 -14.16 20.57 13.20
C THR A 289 -13.84 20.23 11.74
N ASN A 290 -14.86 20.21 10.88
CA ASN A 290 -14.71 19.96 9.44
C ASN A 290 -13.94 18.67 9.12
N LEU A 291 -14.33 17.56 9.76
CA LEU A 291 -13.75 16.24 9.50
C LEU A 291 -14.11 15.80 8.08
N ARG A 292 -13.15 15.90 7.17
CA ARG A 292 -13.34 15.62 5.74
C ARG A 292 -13.45 14.13 5.50
N ARG A 293 -14.49 13.72 4.80
CA ARG A 293 -14.71 12.34 4.32
C ARG A 293 -14.81 12.36 2.82
N PHE A 294 -14.15 11.44 2.14
CA PHE A 294 -14.34 11.26 0.72
C PHE A 294 -15.78 10.75 0.47
N PRO A 295 -16.46 11.17 -0.62
CA PRO A 295 -17.83 10.72 -0.88
C PRO A 295 -17.89 9.20 -1.02
N GLN A 296 -18.85 8.56 -0.33
CA GLN A 296 -18.94 7.09 -0.28
C GLN A 296 -19.04 6.46 -1.67
N ASN A 297 -19.78 7.09 -2.58
CA ASN A 297 -19.93 6.62 -3.95
C ASN A 297 -18.60 6.55 -4.71
N GLU A 298 -17.69 7.52 -4.51
CA GLU A 298 -16.39 7.50 -5.18
C GLU A 298 -15.46 6.43 -4.60
N ILE A 299 -15.54 6.17 -3.30
CA ILE A 299 -14.84 5.06 -2.66
C ILE A 299 -15.33 3.71 -3.21
N GLU A 300 -16.66 3.55 -3.37
CA GLU A 300 -17.23 2.33 -3.95
C GLU A 300 -16.91 2.16 -5.43
N LYS A 301 -16.84 3.25 -6.21
CA LYS A 301 -16.36 3.19 -7.61
C LYS A 301 -14.96 2.59 -7.69
N GLY A 302 -14.00 3.08 -6.89
CA GLY A 302 -12.64 2.53 -6.86
C GLY A 302 -12.61 1.04 -6.49
N ARG A 303 -13.41 0.63 -5.51
CA ARG A 303 -13.54 -0.80 -5.14
C ARG A 303 -14.12 -1.67 -6.26
N ILE A 304 -15.15 -1.19 -6.94
CA ILE A 304 -15.80 -1.93 -8.04
C ILE A 304 -14.86 -2.00 -9.24
N GLN A 305 -14.16 -0.92 -9.58
CA GLN A 305 -13.14 -0.89 -10.63
C GLN A 305 -12.06 -1.94 -10.38
N ARG A 306 -11.46 -1.94 -9.18
CA ARG A 306 -10.45 -2.95 -8.83
C ARG A 306 -10.98 -4.38 -8.83
N ARG A 307 -12.24 -4.58 -8.42
CA ARG A 307 -12.87 -5.91 -8.49
C ARG A 307 -13.07 -6.37 -9.92
N ARG A 308 -13.45 -5.47 -10.84
CA ARG A 308 -13.56 -5.78 -12.27
C ARG A 308 -12.21 -6.16 -12.85
N GLU A 309 -11.18 -5.36 -12.61
CA GLU A 309 -9.81 -5.67 -13.06
C GLU A 309 -9.36 -7.05 -12.58
N LYS A 310 -9.63 -7.40 -11.31
CA LYS A 310 -9.32 -8.73 -10.78
C LYS A 310 -10.14 -9.84 -11.44
N LEU A 311 -11.41 -9.60 -11.72
CA LEU A 311 -12.26 -10.56 -12.44
C LEU A 311 -11.78 -10.75 -13.88
N ASP A 312 -11.33 -9.68 -14.54
CA ASP A 312 -10.76 -9.73 -15.89
C ASP A 312 -9.46 -10.55 -15.88
N GLU A 313 -8.55 -10.31 -14.93
CA GLU A 313 -7.31 -11.10 -14.72
C GLU A 313 -7.59 -12.58 -14.41
N GLU A 314 -8.69 -12.90 -13.73
CA GLU A 314 -9.14 -14.27 -13.47
C GLU A 314 -9.77 -14.89 -14.73
N SER A 315 -10.54 -14.11 -15.48
CA SER A 315 -11.18 -14.50 -16.74
C SER A 315 -10.17 -14.85 -17.82
N GLU A 316 -9.06 -14.10 -17.92
CA GLU A 316 -7.96 -14.38 -18.88
C GLU A 316 -7.29 -15.74 -18.67
N LYS A 317 -7.42 -16.36 -17.49
CA LYS A 317 -6.83 -17.68 -17.19
C LYS A 317 -7.75 -18.84 -17.53
N VAL A 318 -8.99 -18.56 -17.92
CA VAL A 318 -9.99 -19.54 -18.29
C VAL A 318 -10.04 -19.64 -19.81
N ASP A 319 -10.08 -20.86 -20.33
CA ASP A 319 -10.35 -21.09 -21.75
C ASP A 319 -11.84 -20.91 -22.03
N TRP A 320 -12.17 -19.80 -22.68
CA TRP A 320 -13.53 -19.50 -23.14
C TRP A 320 -13.77 -19.91 -24.59
N GLY A 321 -12.78 -20.50 -25.27
CA GLY A 321 -12.76 -20.67 -26.71
C GLY A 321 -12.54 -19.37 -27.48
N VAL A 322 -12.47 -19.48 -28.82
CA VAL A 322 -12.22 -18.34 -29.70
C VAL A 322 -13.43 -17.41 -29.73
N PRO A 323 -13.29 -16.10 -29.45
CA PRO A 323 -14.38 -15.13 -29.54
C PRO A 323 -15.04 -15.14 -30.92
N LEU A 324 -16.37 -14.93 -30.98
CA LEU A 324 -17.13 -14.95 -32.24
C LEU A 324 -16.59 -13.99 -33.29
N GLU A 325 -16.05 -12.85 -32.85
CA GLU A 325 -15.50 -11.78 -33.69
C GLU A 325 -14.15 -12.15 -34.32
N GLU A 326 -13.44 -13.12 -33.73
CA GLU A 326 -12.14 -13.60 -34.19
C GLU A 326 -12.24 -14.89 -35.01
N LEU A 327 -13.41 -15.52 -35.04
CA LEU A 327 -13.62 -16.74 -35.81
C LEU A 327 -13.51 -16.48 -37.32
N PRO A 328 -12.88 -17.39 -38.08
CA PRO A 328 -12.93 -17.33 -39.53
C PRO A 328 -14.38 -17.47 -40.01
N VAL A 329 -14.72 -16.81 -41.11
CA VAL A 329 -16.04 -16.93 -41.72
C VAL A 329 -16.07 -18.18 -42.60
N MET A 330 -17.09 -19.02 -42.41
CA MET A 330 -17.35 -20.22 -43.20
C MET A 330 -18.67 -20.07 -43.96
N GLU A 331 -18.68 -20.41 -45.25
CA GLU A 331 -19.89 -20.45 -46.06
C GLU A 331 -20.75 -21.67 -45.68
N TRP A 332 -22.08 -21.56 -45.80
CA TRP A 332 -22.99 -22.67 -45.45
C TRP A 332 -22.72 -23.94 -46.28
N GLU A 333 -22.40 -23.78 -47.57
CA GLU A 333 -22.07 -24.89 -48.46
C GLU A 333 -20.78 -25.61 -48.03
N GLU A 334 -19.78 -24.85 -47.57
CA GLU A 334 -18.53 -25.40 -47.05
C GLU A 334 -18.77 -26.19 -45.75
N PHE A 335 -19.55 -25.62 -44.83
CA PHE A 335 -19.99 -26.32 -43.60
C PHE A 335 -20.68 -27.65 -43.93
N GLN A 336 -21.63 -27.65 -44.86
CA GLN A 336 -22.35 -28.85 -45.30
C GLN A 336 -21.42 -29.88 -45.93
N GLN A 337 -20.46 -29.43 -46.75
CA GLN A 337 -19.48 -30.32 -47.39
C GLN A 337 -18.59 -30.98 -46.36
N GLN A 338 -18.00 -30.21 -45.43
CA GLN A 338 -17.13 -30.73 -44.38
C GLN A 338 -17.86 -31.73 -43.48
N ALA A 339 -19.12 -31.44 -43.12
CA ALA A 339 -19.95 -32.34 -42.33
C ALA A 339 -20.21 -33.69 -43.04
N ARG A 340 -20.38 -33.69 -44.37
CA ARG A 340 -20.57 -34.93 -45.16
C ARG A 340 -19.29 -35.72 -45.36
N THR A 341 -18.13 -35.06 -45.37
CA THR A 341 -16.82 -35.70 -45.57
C THR A 341 -16.22 -36.28 -44.28
N GLY A 342 -16.96 -36.25 -43.17
CA GLY A 342 -16.62 -36.97 -41.94
C GLY A 342 -16.27 -36.10 -40.73
N CYS A 343 -16.37 -34.77 -40.83
CA CYS A 343 -16.23 -33.89 -39.67
C CYS A 343 -17.56 -33.82 -38.90
N ASN A 344 -17.55 -33.98 -37.58
CA ASN A 344 -18.77 -33.84 -36.78
C ASN A 344 -19.00 -32.37 -36.45
N LEU A 345 -19.52 -31.61 -37.43
CA LEU A 345 -19.77 -30.17 -37.29
C LEU A 345 -21.25 -29.88 -37.04
N ILE A 346 -21.54 -28.93 -36.15
CA ILE A 346 -22.88 -28.40 -35.90
C ILE A 346 -22.85 -26.87 -35.85
N VAL A 347 -23.97 -26.24 -36.21
CA VAL A 347 -24.12 -24.78 -36.05
C VAL A 347 -25.00 -24.50 -34.85
N ILE A 348 -24.53 -23.66 -33.93
CA ILE A 348 -25.31 -23.14 -32.80
C ILE A 348 -25.03 -21.64 -32.68
N ARG A 349 -26.05 -20.80 -32.55
CA ARG A 349 -25.93 -19.32 -32.47
C ARG A 349 -25.12 -18.71 -33.61
N GLY A 350 -25.19 -19.30 -34.80
CA GLY A 350 -24.43 -18.85 -35.97
C GLY A 350 -22.93 -19.15 -35.94
N ALA A 351 -22.43 -19.92 -34.96
CA ALA A 351 -21.07 -20.42 -34.94
C ALA A 351 -21.03 -21.92 -35.28
N VAL A 352 -20.03 -22.33 -36.06
CA VAL A 352 -19.70 -23.71 -36.37
C VAL A 352 -18.86 -24.28 -35.23
N HIS A 353 -19.28 -25.43 -34.72
CA HIS A 353 -18.61 -26.14 -33.64
C HIS A 353 -18.12 -27.50 -34.14
N ASP A 354 -16.86 -27.84 -33.87
CA ASP A 354 -16.36 -29.20 -34.04
C ASP A 354 -16.61 -30.00 -32.76
N VAL A 355 -17.64 -30.84 -32.80
CA VAL A 355 -18.05 -31.69 -31.68
C VAL A 355 -17.47 -33.09 -31.77
N SER A 356 -16.51 -33.34 -32.66
CA SER A 356 -15.97 -34.68 -32.94
C SER A 356 -15.48 -35.42 -31.69
N ALA A 357 -14.75 -34.71 -30.81
CA ALA A 357 -14.26 -35.26 -29.56
C ALA A 357 -15.33 -35.36 -28.45
N PHE A 358 -16.48 -34.70 -28.62
CA PHE A 358 -17.50 -34.59 -27.58
C PHE A 358 -18.71 -35.53 -27.80
N VAL A 359 -18.92 -36.03 -29.02
CA VAL A 359 -20.10 -36.86 -29.36
C VAL A 359 -20.33 -37.99 -28.35
N THR A 360 -19.27 -38.72 -27.95
CA THR A 360 -19.36 -39.86 -27.03
C THR A 360 -19.49 -39.47 -25.57
N GLU A 361 -19.10 -38.25 -25.22
CA GLU A 361 -19.11 -37.71 -23.86
C GLU A 361 -20.39 -36.94 -23.53
N HIS A 362 -21.25 -36.70 -24.53
CA HIS A 362 -22.47 -35.93 -24.35
C HIS A 362 -23.43 -36.60 -23.34
N PRO A 363 -23.83 -35.91 -22.25
CA PRO A 363 -24.67 -36.51 -21.20
C PRO A 363 -26.07 -36.95 -21.67
N GLY A 364 -26.61 -36.30 -22.71
CA GLY A 364 -27.87 -36.71 -23.35
C GLY A 364 -27.73 -37.90 -24.31
N GLY A 365 -26.53 -38.47 -24.44
CA GLY A 365 -26.18 -39.57 -25.33
C GLY A 365 -25.74 -39.11 -26.73
N ALA A 366 -24.91 -39.94 -27.37
CA ALA A 366 -24.31 -39.67 -28.68
C ALA A 366 -25.36 -39.48 -29.79
N ALA A 367 -26.46 -40.25 -29.74
CA ALA A 367 -27.50 -40.20 -30.76
C ALA A 367 -28.13 -38.82 -30.95
N MET A 368 -28.22 -38.04 -29.85
CA MET A 368 -28.76 -36.68 -29.88
C MET A 368 -27.87 -35.71 -30.67
N ILE A 369 -26.54 -35.88 -30.59
CA ILE A 369 -25.58 -35.07 -31.35
C ILE A 369 -25.49 -35.57 -32.79
N THR A 370 -25.44 -36.89 -33.02
CA THR A 370 -25.34 -37.45 -34.38
C THR A 370 -26.49 -37.00 -35.28
N GLY A 371 -27.71 -36.87 -34.72
CA GLY A 371 -28.86 -36.35 -35.46
C GLY A 371 -28.77 -34.87 -35.85
N ALA A 372 -27.88 -34.11 -35.21
CA ALA A 372 -27.66 -32.68 -35.42
C ALA A 372 -26.47 -32.36 -36.34
N ILE A 373 -25.61 -33.34 -36.66
CA ILE A 373 -24.44 -33.15 -37.55
C ILE A 373 -24.89 -32.57 -38.90
N GLY A 374 -24.20 -31.52 -39.34
CA GLY A 374 -24.50 -30.81 -40.58
C GLY A 374 -25.79 -29.99 -40.54
N LYS A 375 -26.28 -29.60 -39.36
CA LYS A 375 -27.48 -28.75 -39.22
C LYS A 375 -27.22 -27.54 -38.32
N ASP A 376 -28.11 -26.56 -38.42
CA ASP A 376 -28.30 -25.57 -37.37
C ASP A 376 -29.09 -26.21 -36.23
N ALA A 377 -28.41 -26.45 -35.13
CA ALA A 377 -28.92 -27.07 -33.91
C ALA A 377 -29.25 -26.03 -32.83
N THR A 378 -29.32 -24.74 -33.17
CA THR A 378 -29.61 -23.67 -32.20
C THR A 378 -30.91 -23.94 -31.45
N GLU A 379 -32.00 -24.26 -32.15
CA GLU A 379 -33.28 -24.59 -31.51
C GLU A 379 -33.20 -25.90 -30.70
N MET A 380 -32.39 -26.87 -31.13
CA MET A 380 -32.17 -28.11 -30.37
C MET A 380 -31.37 -27.88 -29.08
N PHE A 381 -30.51 -26.86 -29.06
CA PHE A 381 -29.67 -26.50 -27.93
C PHE A 381 -30.38 -25.54 -26.95
N GLU A 382 -31.21 -24.63 -27.45
CA GLU A 382 -31.86 -23.56 -26.67
C GLU A 382 -33.37 -23.75 -26.48
N GLY A 383 -34.02 -24.57 -27.31
CA GLY A 383 -35.47 -24.64 -27.42
C GLY A 383 -36.16 -25.54 -26.40
N GLY A 384 -37.35 -25.10 -25.97
CA GLY A 384 -38.32 -25.93 -25.25
C GLY A 384 -37.83 -26.47 -23.90
N VAL A 385 -37.72 -27.80 -23.79
CA VAL A 385 -37.35 -28.54 -22.57
C VAL A 385 -35.81 -28.63 -22.40
N TYR A 386 -35.03 -28.22 -23.40
CA TYR A 386 -33.59 -28.48 -23.52
C TYR A 386 -32.69 -27.29 -23.18
N GLY A 387 -33.11 -26.45 -22.23
CA GLY A 387 -32.31 -25.30 -21.76
C GLY A 387 -30.98 -25.74 -21.13
N HIS A 388 -29.92 -25.81 -21.95
CA HIS A 388 -28.59 -26.21 -21.51
C HIS A 388 -28.04 -25.26 -20.44
N SER A 389 -27.32 -25.82 -19.47
CA SER A 389 -26.76 -25.04 -18.36
C SER A 389 -25.66 -24.08 -18.84
N ASN A 390 -25.30 -23.10 -18.00
CA ASN A 390 -24.15 -22.23 -18.25
C ASN A 390 -22.86 -23.03 -18.48
N ALA A 391 -22.67 -24.15 -17.77
CA ALA A 391 -21.50 -25.01 -17.96
C ALA A 391 -21.49 -25.69 -19.33
N ALA A 392 -22.65 -26.15 -19.82
CA ALA A 392 -22.77 -26.73 -21.15
C ALA A 392 -22.56 -25.68 -22.26
N SER A 393 -23.04 -24.44 -22.06
CA SER A 393 -22.75 -23.33 -22.97
C SER A 393 -21.26 -22.98 -23.00
N ASN A 394 -20.61 -22.87 -21.84
CA ASN A 394 -19.17 -22.58 -21.76
C ASN A 394 -18.34 -23.67 -22.43
N LEU A 395 -18.70 -24.94 -22.26
CA LEU A 395 -18.02 -26.07 -22.93
C LEU A 395 -18.25 -26.06 -24.45
N LEU A 396 -19.46 -25.72 -24.89
CA LEU A 396 -19.74 -25.57 -26.32
C LEU A 396 -18.86 -24.47 -26.93
N ASP A 397 -18.71 -23.35 -26.24
CA ASP A 397 -17.92 -22.21 -26.69
C ASP A 397 -16.44 -22.57 -26.95
N THR A 398 -15.87 -23.57 -26.24
CA THR A 398 -14.49 -24.04 -26.51
C THR A 398 -14.36 -24.87 -27.78
N MET A 399 -15.47 -25.25 -28.42
CA MET A 399 -15.50 -26.09 -29.63
C MET A 399 -15.70 -25.28 -30.91
N ARG A 400 -15.76 -23.94 -30.82
CA ARG A 400 -15.97 -23.05 -31.97
C ARG A 400 -14.79 -23.08 -32.93
N ILE A 401 -15.08 -23.23 -34.23
CA ILE A 401 -14.05 -23.23 -35.30
C ILE A 401 -14.28 -22.17 -36.38
N ALA A 402 -15.52 -21.70 -36.57
CA ALA A 402 -15.85 -20.67 -37.55
C ALA A 402 -17.17 -19.97 -37.21
N ALA A 403 -17.40 -18.78 -37.76
CA ALA A 403 -18.70 -18.13 -37.81
C ALA A 403 -19.36 -18.41 -39.17
N ILE A 404 -20.64 -18.81 -39.18
CA ILE A 404 -21.38 -18.93 -40.45
C ILE A 404 -21.59 -17.53 -41.03
N LYS A 405 -21.28 -17.38 -42.32
CA LYS A 405 -21.59 -16.14 -43.03
C LYS A 405 -23.10 -15.91 -43.00
N LYS A 406 -23.51 -14.78 -42.40
CA LYS A 406 -24.90 -14.33 -42.49
C LYS A 406 -25.19 -14.02 -43.95
N GLU A 407 -26.15 -14.72 -44.55
CA GLU A 407 -26.76 -14.24 -45.78
C GLU A 407 -27.31 -12.85 -45.50
N ALA A 408 -26.93 -11.86 -46.31
CA ALA A 408 -27.57 -10.55 -46.25
C ALA A 408 -29.04 -10.79 -46.61
N ASN A 409 -29.93 -10.67 -45.63
CA ASN A 409 -31.36 -10.68 -45.89
C ASN A 409 -31.65 -9.64 -46.97
N VAL A 410 -31.98 -10.13 -48.16
CA VAL A 410 -32.69 -9.35 -49.16
C VAL A 410 -34.14 -9.32 -48.68
N GLU A 411 -34.50 -8.28 -47.93
CA GLU A 411 -35.88 -7.80 -47.84
C GLU A 411 -35.94 -6.34 -48.30
#